data_AF-A0A838N0D1-F1
#
_entry.id   AF-A0A838N0D1-F1
#
_cell.length_a   1.000
_cell.length_b   1.000
_cell.length_c   1.000
_cell.angle_alpha   90.00
_cell.angle_beta   90.00
_cell.angle_gamma   90.00
#
_symmetry.space_group_name_H-M   'P 1'
#
loop_
_entity.id
_entity.type
_entity.pdbx_description
1 polymer ?
#
loop_
_entity_poly.entity_id
_entity_poly.type
_entity_poly.pdbx_seq_one_letter_code
_entity_poly.pdbx_strand_id
1 'polypeptide(L)'
;MATRFLKRSSGQAVLVLPAIVGIFYLFQVWRHFRRMTETREIDREIGAARAASNSWPAGIAQRKDFVARLKRIDTEGAPRQVREALADYVSALEAAVDAYDTGKNPRPYDFARAQAQERAAVAITNYWY
;
A
#
# COMPACT_ATOMS: atom_id res chain seq x y z
N MET A 1 -30.23 -57.26 15.42
CA MET A 1 -28.77 -57.40 15.58
C MET A 1 -28.11 -56.95 14.29
N ALA A 2 -27.17 -56.01 14.19
CA ALA A 2 -26.47 -55.19 15.16
C ALA A 2 -26.12 -53.88 14.42
N THR A 3 -26.46 -52.73 15.01
CA THR A 3 -25.95 -51.43 14.58
C THR A 3 -24.46 -51.40 14.90
N ARG A 4 -23.62 -51.54 13.86
CA ARG A 4 -22.17 -51.29 13.98
C ARG A 4 -21.98 -49.80 14.23
N PHE A 5 -21.99 -49.44 15.51
CA PHE A 5 -21.47 -48.17 16.01
C PHE A 5 -20.06 -47.99 15.45
N LEU A 6 -19.94 -47.07 14.49
CA LEU A 6 -18.66 -46.53 14.05
C LEU A 6 -17.99 -45.91 15.26
N LYS A 7 -17.17 -46.69 15.98
CA LYS A 7 -16.21 -46.20 16.96
C LYS A 7 -15.09 -45.51 16.20
N ARG A 8 -15.40 -44.35 15.61
CA ARG A 8 -14.43 -43.49 14.93
C ARG A 8 -13.59 -42.85 16.03
N SER A 9 -12.32 -43.27 16.07
CA SER A 9 -11.29 -42.87 17.01
C SER A 9 -11.38 -41.39 17.42
N SER A 10 -11.68 -41.16 18.70
CA SER A 10 -11.65 -39.85 19.36
C SER A 10 -10.28 -39.17 19.33
N GLY A 11 -9.21 -39.88 18.95
CA GLY A 11 -7.87 -39.30 18.79
C GLY A 11 -7.67 -38.52 17.49
N GLN A 12 -8.41 -38.82 16.42
CA GLN A 12 -8.26 -38.09 15.14
C GLN A 12 -8.85 -36.68 15.21
N ALA A 13 -9.94 -36.47 15.95
CA ALA A 13 -10.54 -35.14 16.11
C ALA A 13 -9.62 -34.18 16.90
N VAL A 14 -8.83 -34.71 17.85
CA VAL A 14 -7.91 -33.93 18.70
C VAL A 14 -6.73 -33.36 17.92
N LEU A 15 -6.32 -33.98 16.81
CA LEU A 15 -5.23 -33.49 15.95
C LEU A 15 -5.71 -32.60 14.80
N VAL A 16 -6.96 -32.75 14.35
CA VAL A 16 -7.53 -31.94 13.26
C VAL A 16 -7.79 -30.50 13.70
N LEU A 17 -8.28 -30.27 14.93
CA LEU A 17 -8.51 -28.93 15.48
C LEU A 17 -7.24 -28.06 15.55
N PRO A 18 -6.12 -28.50 16.16
CA PRO A 18 -4.89 -27.71 16.18
C PRO A 18 -4.27 -27.55 14.79
N ALA A 19 -4.45 -28.51 13.88
CA ALA A 19 -4.01 -28.36 12.48
C ALA A 19 -4.76 -27.25 11.75
N ILE A 20 -6.09 -27.16 11.92
CA ILE A 20 -6.90 -26.07 11.32
C ILE A 20 -6.51 -24.71 11.91
N VAL A 21 -6.33 -24.63 13.24
CA VAL A 21 -5.88 -23.41 13.91
C VAL A 21 -4.47 -22.99 13.44
N GLY A 22 -3.56 -23.95 13.29
CA GLY A 22 -2.21 -23.73 12.77
C GLY A 22 -2.20 -23.22 11.32
N ILE A 23 -3.02 -23.81 10.44
CA ILE A 23 -3.17 -23.35 9.04
C ILE A 23 -3.74 -21.94 8.99
N PHE A 24 -4.75 -21.64 9.81
CA PHE A 24 -5.31 -20.29 9.90
C PHE A 24 -4.26 -19.26 10.35
N TYR A 25 -3.45 -19.61 11.36
CA TYR A 25 -2.38 -18.75 11.83
C TYR A 25 -1.30 -18.53 10.77
N LEU A 26 -0.87 -19.59 10.08
CA LEU A 26 0.08 -19.49 8.96
C LEU A 26 -0.46 -18.63 7.81
N PHE A 27 -1.75 -18.73 7.49
CA PHE A 27 -2.38 -17.90 6.47
C PHE A 27 -2.39 -16.42 6.86
N GLN A 28 -2.63 -16.11 8.14
CA GLN A 28 -2.57 -14.74 8.65
C GLN A 28 -1.14 -14.19 8.62
N VAL A 29 -0.15 -14.99 9.03
CA VAL A 29 1.28 -14.63 8.96
C VAL A 29 1.69 -14.39 7.50
N TRP A 30 1.34 -15.29 6.59
CA TRP A 30 1.63 -15.15 5.16
C TRP A 30 0.98 -13.89 4.56
N ARG A 31 -0.28 -13.62 4.90
CA ARG A 31 -0.99 -12.41 4.47
C ARG A 31 -0.32 -11.14 5.00
N HIS A 32 0.19 -11.17 6.23
CA HIS A 32 0.92 -10.05 6.82
C HIS A 32 2.27 -9.81 6.11
N PHE A 33 3.05 -10.87 5.88
CA PHE A 33 4.30 -10.80 5.12
C PHE A 33 4.09 -10.30 3.69
N ARG A 34 3.04 -10.76 3.02
CA ARG A 34 2.69 -10.31 1.67
C ARG A 34 2.42 -8.81 1.64
N ARG A 35 1.59 -8.30 2.57
CA ARG A 35 1.31 -6.85 2.70
C ARG A 35 2.54 -6.02 3.00
N MET A 36 3.45 -6.51 3.85
CA MET A 36 4.74 -5.85 4.10
C MET A 36 5.58 -5.76 2.83
N THR A 37 5.64 -6.84 2.05
CA THR A 37 6.42 -6.91 0.81
C THR A 37 5.87 -5.95 -0.24
N GLU A 38 4.55 -5.93 -0.42
CA GLU A 38 3.86 -5.02 -1.35
C GLU A 38 4.02 -3.56 -0.92
N THR A 39 3.98 -3.26 0.38
CA THR A 39 4.23 -1.88 0.89
C THR A 39 5.68 -1.43 0.66
N ARG A 40 6.65 -2.35 0.76
CA ARG A 40 8.06 -2.06 0.45
C ARG A 40 8.28 -1.82 -1.05
N GLU A 41 7.56 -2.55 -1.89
CA GLU A 41 7.62 -2.36 -3.34
C GLU A 41 7.10 -0.99 -3.74
N ILE A 42 5.98 -0.55 -3.17
CA ILE A 42 5.45 0.81 -3.34
C ILE A 42 6.47 1.87 -2.93
N ASP A 43 7.12 1.74 -1.77
CA ASP A 43 8.12 2.71 -1.33
C ASP A 43 9.32 2.80 -2.31
N ARG A 44 9.77 1.65 -2.82
CA ARG A 44 10.80 1.59 -3.86
C ARG A 44 10.35 2.24 -5.16
N GLU A 45 9.12 2.01 -5.60
CA GLU A 45 8.56 2.61 -6.81
C GLU A 45 8.39 4.12 -6.68
N ILE A 46 7.98 4.63 -5.52
CA ILE A 46 7.95 6.07 -5.22
C ILE A 46 9.36 6.65 -5.32
N GLY A 47 10.36 5.98 -4.74
CA GLY A 47 11.76 6.37 -4.82
C GLY A 47 12.27 6.39 -6.28
N ALA A 48 11.94 5.37 -7.06
CA ALA A 48 12.30 5.27 -8.47
C ALA A 48 11.61 6.35 -9.32
N ALA A 49 10.33 6.63 -9.06
CA ALA A 49 9.58 7.70 -9.71
C ALA A 49 10.22 9.07 -9.44
N ARG A 50 10.69 9.30 -8.22
CA ARG A 50 11.37 10.55 -7.83
C ARG A 50 12.76 10.67 -8.45
N ALA A 51 13.53 9.59 -8.48
CA ALA A 51 14.84 9.59 -9.13
C ALA A 51 14.70 9.84 -10.65
N ALA A 52 13.72 9.19 -11.28
CA ALA A 52 13.44 9.36 -12.70
C ALA A 52 12.88 10.74 -13.05
N SER A 53 12.13 11.40 -12.16
CA SER A 53 11.69 12.78 -12.41
C SER A 53 12.83 13.77 -12.23
N ASN A 54 13.73 13.56 -11.26
CA ASN A 54 14.90 14.41 -11.04
C ASN A 54 15.89 14.45 -12.21
N SER A 55 15.87 13.47 -13.13
CA SER A 55 16.70 13.51 -14.34
C SER A 55 16.17 14.47 -15.43
N TRP A 56 14.95 15.00 -15.28
CA TRP A 56 14.38 16.00 -16.18
C TRP A 56 14.72 17.43 -15.73
N PRO A 57 14.83 18.39 -16.67
CA PRO A 57 15.01 19.79 -16.33
C PRO A 57 13.87 20.28 -15.43
N ALA A 58 14.22 21.03 -14.38
CA ALA A 58 13.28 21.50 -13.39
C ALA A 58 12.17 22.33 -14.04
N GLY A 59 10.91 21.97 -13.80
CA GLY A 59 9.77 22.65 -14.41
C GLY A 59 8.45 21.91 -14.25
N ILE A 60 7.40 22.43 -14.88
CA ILE A 60 6.04 21.84 -14.84
C ILE A 60 6.03 20.45 -15.49
N ALA A 61 6.77 20.25 -16.58
CA ALA A 61 6.87 18.95 -17.26
C ALA A 61 7.43 17.85 -16.34
N GLN A 62 8.47 18.15 -15.57
CA GLN A 62 9.02 17.24 -14.56
C GLN A 62 7.98 16.84 -13.51
N ARG A 63 7.18 17.81 -13.04
CA ARG A 63 6.15 17.54 -12.02
C ARG A 63 4.98 16.73 -12.58
N LYS A 64 4.56 16.99 -13.82
CA LYS A 64 3.56 16.20 -14.54
C LYS A 64 4.03 14.76 -14.76
N ASP A 65 5.29 14.55 -15.15
CA ASP A 65 5.88 13.20 -15.29
C ASP A 65 5.90 12.46 -13.95
N PHE A 66 6.27 13.15 -12.86
CA PHE A 66 6.25 12.56 -11.53
C PHE A 66 4.85 12.11 -11.10
N VAL A 67 3.81 12.95 -11.28
CA VAL A 67 2.41 12.58 -11.01
C VAL A 67 2.00 11.36 -11.85
N ALA A 68 2.33 11.37 -13.14
CA ALA A 68 1.98 10.28 -14.04
C ALA A 68 2.64 8.95 -13.62
N ARG A 69 3.88 8.98 -13.11
CA ARG A 69 4.56 7.80 -12.57
C ARG A 69 3.92 7.31 -11.28
N LEU A 70 3.62 8.21 -10.34
CA LEU A 70 2.94 7.82 -9.09
C LEU A 70 1.57 7.18 -9.33
N LYS A 71 0.81 7.65 -10.33
CA LYS A 71 -0.47 7.05 -10.73
C LYS A 71 -0.37 5.63 -11.30
N ARG A 72 0.82 5.23 -11.77
CA ARG A 72 1.07 3.89 -12.35
C ARG A 72 1.55 2.87 -11.34
N ILE A 73 1.86 3.30 -10.11
CA ILE A 73 2.27 2.40 -9.03
C ILE A 73 1.13 1.44 -8.73
N ASP A 74 1.41 0.14 -8.79
CA ASP A 74 0.42 -0.87 -8.42
C ASP A 74 0.21 -0.84 -6.90
N THR A 75 -1.04 -0.66 -6.51
CA THR A 75 -1.43 -0.58 -5.11
C THR A 75 -2.40 -1.69 -4.71
N GLU A 76 -2.74 -2.63 -5.60
CA GLU A 76 -3.84 -3.58 -5.38
C GLU A 76 -3.63 -4.42 -4.12
N GLY A 77 -2.40 -4.87 -3.87
CA GLY A 77 -2.03 -5.67 -2.70
C GLY A 77 -1.86 -4.87 -1.39
N ALA A 78 -1.64 -3.57 -1.48
CA ALA A 78 -1.30 -2.76 -0.32
C ALA A 78 -2.47 -2.60 0.67
N PRO A 79 -2.18 -2.39 1.97
CA PRO A 79 -3.19 -2.09 2.97
C PRO A 79 -4.03 -0.87 2.57
N ARG A 80 -5.33 -0.89 2.88
CA ARG A 80 -6.27 0.17 2.48
C ARG A 80 -5.77 1.57 2.84
N GLN A 81 -5.19 1.76 4.02
CA GLN A 81 -4.68 3.07 4.45
C GLN A 81 -3.52 3.56 3.58
N VAL A 82 -2.64 2.66 3.11
CA VAL A 82 -1.53 3.02 2.21
C VAL A 82 -2.07 3.47 0.86
N ARG A 83 -3.07 2.75 0.32
CA ARG A 83 -3.71 3.11 -0.96
C ARG A 83 -4.42 4.46 -0.89
N GLU A 84 -5.21 4.67 0.17
CA GLU A 84 -5.91 5.93 0.41
C GLU A 84 -4.93 7.09 0.57
N ALA A 85 -3.87 6.92 1.37
CA ALA A 85 -2.88 7.97 1.59
C ALA A 85 -2.07 8.29 0.32
N LEU A 86 -1.73 7.29 -0.50
CA LEU A 86 -1.06 7.51 -1.78
C LEU A 86 -1.98 8.22 -2.78
N ALA A 87 -3.26 7.83 -2.86
CA ALA A 87 -4.23 8.50 -3.71
C ALA A 87 -4.44 9.97 -3.32
N ASP A 88 -4.56 10.25 -2.02
CA ASP A 88 -4.65 11.61 -1.48
C ASP A 88 -3.40 12.44 -1.85
N TYR A 89 -2.22 11.85 -1.70
CA TYR A 89 -0.96 12.50 -2.06
C TYR A 89 -0.88 12.82 -3.54
N VAL A 90 -1.23 11.86 -4.40
CA VAL A 90 -1.25 12.06 -5.87
C VAL A 90 -2.24 13.15 -6.26
N SER A 91 -3.44 13.15 -5.68
CA SER A 91 -4.48 14.15 -5.93
C SER A 91 -4.03 15.57 -5.52
N ALA A 92 -3.43 15.71 -4.33
CA ALA A 92 -2.88 16.98 -3.87
C ALA A 92 -1.73 17.47 -4.76
N LEU A 93 -0.89 16.56 -5.24
CA LEU A 93 0.24 16.90 -6.10
C LEU A 93 -0.24 17.31 -7.50
N GLU A 94 -1.25 16.65 -8.05
CA GLU A 94 -1.90 17.01 -9.31
C GLU A 94 -2.55 18.40 -9.22
N ALA A 95 -3.34 18.66 -8.17
CA ALA A 95 -3.95 19.97 -7.95
C ALA A 95 -2.90 21.10 -7.84
N ALA A 96 -1.76 20.84 -7.19
CA ALA A 96 -0.66 21.78 -7.12
C ALA A 96 -0.04 22.02 -8.50
N VAL A 97 0.20 20.96 -9.28
CA VAL A 97 0.76 21.06 -10.63
C VAL A 97 -0.16 21.81 -11.58
N ASP A 98 -1.47 21.57 -11.52
CA ASP A 98 -2.47 22.29 -12.32
C ASP A 98 -2.56 23.75 -11.92
N ALA A 99 -2.44 24.07 -10.62
CA ALA A 99 -2.37 25.46 -10.16
C ALA A 99 -1.14 26.18 -10.73
N TYR A 100 0.03 25.51 -10.76
CA TYR A 100 1.24 26.04 -11.40
C TYR A 100 1.07 26.22 -12.92
N ASP A 101 0.44 25.26 -13.60
CA ASP A 101 0.23 25.29 -15.05
C ASP A 101 -0.74 26.40 -15.49
N THR A 102 -1.75 26.67 -14.67
CA THR A 102 -2.76 27.71 -14.91
C THR A 102 -2.36 29.10 -14.40
N GLY A 103 -1.14 29.26 -13.88
CA GLY A 103 -0.65 30.53 -13.33
C GLY A 103 -1.33 30.97 -12.03
N LYS A 104 -2.03 30.05 -11.35
CA LYS A 104 -2.63 30.31 -10.04
C LYS A 104 -1.56 30.26 -8.94
N ASN A 105 -1.81 30.96 -7.84
CA ASN A 105 -0.90 30.93 -6.68
C ASN A 105 -0.86 29.49 -6.10
N PRO A 106 0.31 28.83 -6.10
CA PRO A 106 0.44 27.45 -5.66
C PRO A 106 0.52 27.31 -4.13
N ARG A 107 0.78 28.39 -3.38
CA ARG A 107 0.99 28.37 -1.93
C ARG A 107 -0.11 27.67 -1.11
N PRO A 108 -1.42 27.83 -1.42
CA PRO A 108 -2.47 27.11 -0.71
C PRO A 108 -2.37 25.59 -0.86
N TYR A 109 -1.81 25.10 -1.98
CA TYR A 109 -1.66 23.68 -2.28
C TYR A 109 -0.40 23.08 -1.67
N ASP A 110 0.62 23.89 -1.36
CA ASP A 110 1.85 23.40 -0.73
C ASP A 110 1.60 22.79 0.65
N PHE A 111 0.69 23.38 1.45
CA PHE A 111 0.31 22.84 2.76
C PHE A 111 -0.46 21.52 2.62
N ALA A 112 -1.44 21.46 1.72
CA ALA A 112 -2.20 20.24 1.45
C ALA A 112 -1.29 19.11 0.93
N ARG A 113 -0.34 19.42 0.04
CA ARG A 113 0.67 18.48 -0.45
C ARG A 113 1.57 17.97 0.68
N ALA A 114 2.08 18.86 1.52
CA ALA A 114 2.96 18.48 2.63
C ALA A 114 2.24 17.54 3.62
N GLN A 115 0.99 17.86 3.97
CA GLN A 115 0.20 17.04 4.87
C GLN A 115 -0.16 15.68 4.27
N ALA A 116 -0.49 15.62 2.97
CA ALA A 116 -0.77 14.36 2.29
C ALA A 116 0.49 13.50 2.16
N GLN A 117 1.65 14.12 1.91
CA GLN A 117 2.94 13.44 1.88
C GLN A 117 3.28 12.82 3.23
N GLU A 118 3.07 13.56 4.32
CA GLU A 118 3.30 13.07 5.67
C GLU A 118 2.36 11.90 6.01
N ARG A 119 1.08 11.99 5.66
CA ARG A 119 0.13 10.88 5.84
C ARG A 119 0.54 9.64 5.06
N ALA A 120 1.00 9.80 3.82
CA ALA A 120 1.52 8.68 3.02
C ALA A 120 2.77 8.08 3.65
N ALA A 121 3.71 8.90 4.10
CA ALA A 121 4.93 8.44 4.77
C ALA A 121 4.63 7.68 6.07
N VAL A 122 3.74 8.20 6.91
CA VAL A 122 3.30 7.54 8.15
C VAL A 122 2.57 6.24 7.84
N ALA A 123 1.67 6.23 6.87
CA ALA A 123 0.94 5.03 6.47
C ALA A 123 1.89 3.93 5.99
N ILE A 124 2.91 4.28 5.20
CA ILE A 124 3.95 3.33 4.76
C ILE A 124 4.74 2.84 5.98
N THR A 125 5.27 3.75 6.80
CA THR A 125 6.14 3.44 7.96
C THR A 125 5.46 2.56 9.01
N ASN A 126 4.15 2.71 9.22
CA ASN A 126 3.36 1.87 10.14
C ASN A 126 3.30 0.39 9.74
N TYR A 127 3.67 0.05 8.50
CA TYR A 127 3.80 -1.33 8.03
C TYR A 127 5.25 -1.79 7.92
N TRP A 128 6.23 -0.98 8.34
CA TRP A 128 7.64 -1.37 8.45
C TRP A 128 8.01 -1.96 9.81
N TYR A 129 7.27 -1.61 10.88
CA TYR A 129 7.45 -2.08 12.26
C TYR A 129 6.25 -2.90 12.72
#